data_AF-A0A225AB62-F1
#
_entry.id   AF-A0A225AB62-F1
#
_cell.length_a   1.000
_cell.length_b   1.000
_cell.length_c   1.000
_cell.angle_alpha   90.00
_cell.angle_beta   90.00
_cell.angle_gamma   90.00
#
_symmetry.space_group_name_H-M   'P 1'
#
loop_
_entity.id
_entity.type
_entity.pdbx_description
1 polymer ?
#
loop_
_entity_poly.entity_id
_entity_poly.type
_entity_poly.pdbx_seq_one_letter_code
_entity_poly.pdbx_strand_id
1 'polypeptide(L)'
;MNIQLAQNLQREIKRSLDLFESTGPEQSRANAHEKALHLAQALARPREAILRLSYLPSALMAVKVAHDLNVFTLLAQATRPVPLTELAASKAADPRLVEQIMRTVVASGFAEEPLPCEYLPNAISREMTERGPIGMMESIFLEFLPSIQKASEYLRAINYRNPDDRMRAPLQSSYRIMPTFTPF
;
A
#
# COMPACT_ATOMS: atom_id res chain seq x y z
N MET A 1 -24.54 -5.88 -9.62
CA MET A 1 -23.44 -6.78 -10.04
C MET A 1 -23.67 -7.15 -11.49
N ASN A 2 -22.76 -6.79 -12.40
CA ASN A 2 -22.89 -7.08 -13.83
C ASN A 2 -22.12 -8.36 -14.18
N ILE A 3 -22.83 -9.49 -14.18
CA ILE A 3 -22.23 -10.82 -14.38
C ILE A 3 -21.62 -10.95 -15.78
N GLN A 4 -22.24 -10.34 -16.80
CA GLN A 4 -21.73 -10.38 -18.17
C GLN A 4 -20.35 -9.69 -18.29
N LEU A 5 -20.18 -8.55 -17.62
CA LEU A 5 -18.89 -7.86 -17.55
C LEU A 5 -17.82 -8.75 -16.88
N ALA A 6 -18.15 -9.38 -15.75
CA ALA A 6 -17.23 -10.25 -15.02
C ALA A 6 -16.78 -11.45 -15.86
N GLN A 7 -17.70 -12.09 -16.58
CA GLN A 7 -17.40 -13.19 -17.50
C GLN A 7 -16.54 -12.75 -18.69
N ASN A 8 -16.75 -11.55 -19.21
CA ASN A 8 -15.91 -11.00 -20.28
C ASN A 8 -14.48 -10.78 -19.78
N LEU A 9 -14.31 -10.11 -18.64
CA LEU A 9 -13.00 -9.86 -18.02
C LEU A 9 -12.25 -11.17 -17.71
N GLN A 10 -12.95 -12.19 -17.20
CA GLN A 10 -12.35 -13.50 -16.95
C GLN A 10 -11.75 -14.13 -18.21
N ARG A 11 -12.47 -14.06 -19.34
CA ARG A 11 -11.98 -14.58 -20.64
C ARG A 11 -10.76 -13.81 -21.13
N GLU A 12 -10.75 -12.50 -20.96
CA GLU A 12 -9.62 -11.66 -21.36
C GLU A 12 -8.38 -11.91 -20.50
N ILE A 13 -8.54 -12.08 -19.17
CA ILE A 13 -7.45 -12.45 -18.26
C ILE A 13 -6.82 -13.75 -18.73
N LYS A 14 -7.63 -14.79 -18.98
CA LYS A 14 -7.13 -16.10 -19.46
C LYS A 14 -6.31 -15.93 -20.73
N ARG A 15 -6.84 -15.23 -21.73
CA ARG A 15 -6.14 -14.98 -23.00
C ARG A 15 -4.80 -14.26 -22.80
N SER A 16 -4.75 -13.26 -21.90
CA SER A 16 -3.51 -12.53 -21.61
C SER A 16 -2.49 -13.40 -20.86
N LEU A 17 -2.93 -14.29 -19.99
CA LEU A 17 -2.06 -15.27 -19.31
C LEU A 17 -1.49 -16.28 -20.30
N ASP A 18 -2.32 -16.87 -21.17
CA ASP A 18 -1.88 -17.81 -22.22
C ASP A 18 -0.82 -17.16 -23.14
N LEU A 19 -0.99 -15.87 -23.46
CA LEU A 19 -0.03 -15.11 -24.25
C LEU A 19 1.27 -14.84 -23.46
N PHE A 20 1.18 -14.52 -22.17
CA PHE A 20 2.36 -14.34 -21.32
C PHE A 20 3.18 -15.63 -21.20
N GLU A 21 2.54 -16.77 -20.98
CA GLU A 21 3.22 -18.08 -20.90
C GLU A 21 3.92 -18.46 -22.20
N SER A 22 3.32 -18.13 -23.35
CA SER A 22 3.86 -18.50 -24.67
C SER A 22 4.93 -17.54 -25.21
N THR A 23 4.83 -16.25 -24.91
CA THR A 23 5.69 -15.23 -25.54
C THR A 23 6.57 -14.46 -24.56
N GLY A 24 6.28 -14.49 -23.26
CA GLY A 24 7.01 -13.78 -22.20
C GLY A 24 6.95 -12.23 -22.16
N PRO A 25 6.14 -11.47 -22.92
CA PRO A 25 6.18 -10.02 -22.87
C PRO A 25 5.55 -9.50 -21.58
N GLU A 26 6.27 -8.61 -20.91
CA GLU A 26 5.83 -7.91 -19.69
C GLU A 26 4.48 -7.18 -19.89
N GLN A 27 4.21 -6.73 -21.12
CA GLN A 27 2.94 -6.11 -21.48
C GLN A 27 1.73 -7.04 -21.27
N SER A 28 1.88 -8.34 -21.56
CA SER A 28 0.80 -9.33 -21.38
C SER A 28 0.53 -9.58 -19.90
N ARG A 29 1.59 -9.63 -19.08
CA ARG A 29 1.49 -9.71 -17.61
C ARG A 29 0.77 -8.48 -17.04
N ALA A 30 1.20 -7.28 -17.44
CA ALA A 30 0.59 -6.03 -17.00
C ALA A 30 -0.90 -5.94 -17.37
N ASN A 31 -1.24 -6.34 -18.60
CA ASN A 31 -2.61 -6.36 -19.09
C ASN A 31 -3.50 -7.36 -18.33
N ALA A 32 -2.98 -8.58 -18.07
CA ALA A 32 -3.68 -9.57 -17.25
C ALA A 32 -3.92 -9.04 -15.83
N HIS A 33 -2.92 -8.39 -15.24
CA HIS A 33 -3.02 -7.79 -13.90
C HIS A 33 -4.08 -6.68 -13.84
N GLU A 34 -4.06 -5.74 -14.79
CA GLU A 34 -5.05 -4.67 -14.89
C GLU A 34 -6.49 -5.23 -14.97
N LYS A 35 -6.71 -6.23 -15.83
CA LYS A 35 -8.02 -6.87 -15.97
C LYS A 35 -8.45 -7.63 -14.72
N ALA A 36 -7.51 -8.26 -14.01
CA ALA A 36 -7.80 -8.89 -12.72
C ALA A 36 -8.25 -7.87 -11.67
N LEU A 37 -7.63 -6.69 -11.62
CA LEU A 37 -8.07 -5.59 -10.75
C LEU A 37 -9.48 -5.11 -11.12
N HIS A 38 -9.77 -4.93 -12.41
CA HIS A 38 -11.11 -4.56 -12.87
C HIS A 38 -12.16 -5.62 -12.54
N LEU A 39 -11.81 -6.92 -12.66
CA LEU A 39 -12.70 -8.01 -12.28
C LEU A 39 -12.97 -7.99 -10.78
N ALA A 40 -11.93 -7.81 -9.96
CA ALA A 40 -12.08 -7.69 -8.51
C ALA A 40 -13.00 -6.52 -8.11
N GLN A 41 -12.86 -5.38 -8.78
CA GLN A 41 -13.73 -4.22 -8.59
C GLN A 41 -15.17 -4.48 -9.04
N ALA A 42 -15.38 -5.12 -10.19
CA ALA A 42 -16.72 -5.43 -10.71
C ALA A 42 -17.50 -6.42 -9.82
N LEU A 43 -16.78 -7.28 -9.09
CA LEU A 43 -17.33 -8.25 -8.14
C LEU A 43 -17.53 -7.66 -6.74
N ALA A 44 -16.79 -6.61 -6.37
CA ALA A 44 -16.89 -6.00 -5.05
C ALA A 44 -18.25 -5.33 -4.83
N ARG A 45 -18.80 -5.47 -3.61
CA ARG A 45 -19.97 -4.69 -3.21
C ARG A 45 -19.57 -3.23 -2.95
N PRO A 46 -20.45 -2.24 -3.19
CA PRO A 46 -20.12 -0.84 -2.91
C PRO A 46 -19.63 -0.58 -1.48
N ARG A 47 -20.24 -1.25 -0.49
CA ARG A 47 -19.82 -1.17 0.91
C ARG A 47 -18.42 -1.73 1.14
N GLU A 48 -18.06 -2.82 0.47
CA GLU A 48 -16.72 -3.42 0.58
C GLU A 48 -15.66 -2.51 -0.01
N ALA A 49 -15.97 -1.84 -1.13
CA ALA A 49 -15.06 -0.86 -1.74
C ALA A 49 -14.76 0.32 -0.80
N ILE A 50 -15.79 0.85 -0.13
CA ILE A 50 -15.63 1.94 0.87
C ILE A 50 -14.80 1.46 2.07
N LEU A 51 -15.10 0.26 2.59
CA LEU A 51 -14.35 -0.28 3.73
C LEU A 51 -12.88 -0.50 3.39
N ARG A 52 -12.57 -1.01 2.19
CA ARG A 52 -11.20 -1.15 1.70
C ARG A 52 -10.47 0.19 1.65
N LEU A 53 -11.12 1.24 1.14
CA LEU A 53 -10.56 2.59 1.12
C LEU A 53 -10.25 3.10 2.53
N SER A 54 -11.19 2.93 3.47
CA SER A 54 -11.00 3.36 4.87
C SER A 54 -9.90 2.60 5.61
N TYR A 55 -9.52 1.42 5.14
CA TYR A 55 -8.48 0.59 5.75
C TYR A 55 -7.06 0.97 5.30
N LEU A 56 -6.92 1.66 4.16
CA LEU A 56 -5.60 2.00 3.61
C LEU A 56 -4.69 2.78 4.58
N PRO A 57 -5.16 3.77 5.35
CA PRO A 57 -4.29 4.47 6.31
C PRO A 57 -3.74 3.53 7.38
N SER A 58 -4.56 2.60 7.88
CA SER A 58 -4.14 1.61 8.88
C SER A 58 -3.13 0.61 8.31
N ALA A 59 -3.34 0.16 7.08
CA ALA A 59 -2.40 -0.69 6.36
C ALA A 59 -1.03 0.00 6.20
N LEU A 60 -1.06 1.26 5.73
CA LEU A 60 0.14 2.06 5.52
C LEU A 60 0.93 2.26 6.83
N MET A 61 0.23 2.60 7.91
CA MET A 61 0.79 2.72 9.26
C MET A 61 1.45 1.41 9.70
N ALA A 62 0.75 0.28 9.58
CA ALA A 62 1.28 -1.00 10.03
C ALA A 62 2.52 -1.43 9.23
N VAL A 63 2.53 -1.22 7.91
CA VAL A 63 3.72 -1.51 7.08
C VAL A 63 4.91 -0.65 7.52
N LYS A 64 4.70 0.64 7.81
CA LYS A 64 5.78 1.51 8.30
C LYS A 64 6.29 1.07 9.68
N VAL A 65 5.40 0.73 10.60
CA VAL A 65 5.79 0.23 11.93
C VAL A 65 6.54 -1.10 11.81
N ALA A 66 6.08 -2.01 10.95
CA ALA A 66 6.77 -3.28 10.70
C ALA A 66 8.18 -3.06 10.12
N HIS A 67 8.34 -2.10 9.21
CA HIS A 67 9.65 -1.67 8.74
C HIS A 67 10.53 -1.16 9.89
N ASP A 68 10.01 -0.28 10.76
CA ASP A 68 10.76 0.30 11.88
C ASP A 68 11.15 -0.74 12.95
N LEU A 69 10.32 -1.78 13.11
CA LEU A 69 10.58 -2.95 13.93
C LEU A 69 11.58 -3.94 13.28
N ASN A 70 12.05 -3.65 12.07
CA ASN A 70 12.95 -4.49 11.28
C ASN A 70 12.34 -5.85 10.88
N VAL A 71 11.00 -5.93 10.80
CA VAL A 71 10.28 -7.18 10.51
C VAL A 71 10.63 -7.71 9.12
N PHE A 72 10.61 -6.87 8.08
CA PHE A 72 10.84 -7.33 6.71
C PHE A 72 12.23 -7.91 6.51
N THR A 73 13.25 -7.31 7.12
CA THR A 73 14.62 -7.83 7.10
C THR A 73 14.73 -9.18 7.81
N LEU A 74 14.11 -9.35 8.98
CA LEU A 74 14.09 -10.62 9.70
C LEU A 74 13.38 -11.71 8.88
N LEU A 75 12.21 -11.40 8.32
CA LEU A 75 11.46 -12.36 7.50
C LEU A 75 12.25 -12.74 6.24
N ALA A 76 12.88 -11.79 5.56
CA ALA A 76 13.62 -12.06 4.33
C ALA A 76 14.83 -13.00 4.56
N GLN A 77 15.47 -12.91 5.73
CA GLN A 77 16.60 -13.74 6.14
C GLN A 77 16.18 -15.10 6.74
N ALA A 78 14.90 -15.26 7.07
CA ALA A 78 14.40 -16.45 7.73
C ALA A 78 14.34 -17.66 6.78
N THR A 79 14.80 -18.81 7.27
CA THR A 79 14.69 -20.10 6.59
C THR A 79 13.51 -20.94 7.10
N ARG A 80 12.81 -20.46 8.12
CA ARG A 80 11.65 -21.07 8.78
C ARG A 80 10.62 -20.00 9.16
N PRO A 81 9.38 -20.37 9.49
CA PRO A 81 8.43 -19.43 10.09
C PRO A 81 9.04 -18.74 11.32
N VAL A 82 8.92 -17.41 11.36
CA VAL A 82 9.45 -16.58 12.45
C VAL A 82 8.33 -16.35 13.47
N PRO A 83 8.50 -16.81 14.72
CA PRO A 83 7.50 -16.61 15.75
C PRO A 83 7.42 -15.14 16.17
N LEU A 84 6.24 -14.71 16.61
CA LEU A 84 5.96 -13.37 17.11
C LEU A 84 6.98 -12.90 18.15
N THR A 85 7.42 -13.79 19.04
CA THR A 85 8.40 -13.49 20.08
C THR A 85 9.76 -13.05 19.52
N GLU A 86 10.20 -13.65 18.40
CA GLU A 86 11.44 -13.25 17.72
C GLU A 86 11.29 -11.89 17.03
N LEU A 87 10.14 -11.64 16.40
CA LEU A 87 9.84 -10.32 15.81
C LEU A 87 9.80 -9.21 16.87
N ALA A 88 9.18 -9.48 18.03
CA ALA A 88 9.11 -8.52 19.13
C ALA A 88 10.47 -8.27 19.79
N ALA A 89 11.30 -9.30 19.92
CA ALA A 89 12.62 -9.21 20.52
C ALA A 89 13.57 -8.29 19.73
N SER A 90 13.41 -8.18 18.41
CA SER A 90 14.21 -7.33 17.51
C SER A 90 14.45 -5.89 18.02
N LYS A 91 13.41 -5.30 18.63
CA LYS A 91 13.44 -3.92 19.16
C LYS A 91 12.92 -3.81 20.59
N ALA A 92 12.90 -4.92 21.34
CA ALA A 92 12.28 -5.00 22.67
C ALA A 92 10.85 -4.42 22.69
N ALA A 93 10.07 -4.71 21.64
CA ALA A 93 8.70 -4.25 21.49
C ALA A 93 7.74 -5.14 22.29
N ASP A 94 6.58 -4.60 22.68
CA ASP A 94 5.52 -5.36 23.31
C ASP A 94 4.95 -6.41 22.31
N PRO A 95 4.95 -7.71 22.63
CA PRO A 95 4.47 -8.75 21.70
C PRO A 95 3.03 -8.55 21.26
N ARG A 96 2.14 -8.03 22.12
CA ARG A 96 0.74 -7.78 21.79
C ARG A 96 0.60 -6.66 20.76
N LEU A 97 1.46 -5.64 20.84
CA LEU A 97 1.51 -4.60 19.82
C LEU A 97 1.99 -5.18 18.48
N VAL A 98 3.06 -5.97 18.50
CA VAL A 98 3.61 -6.58 17.27
C VAL A 98 2.59 -7.51 16.63
N GLU A 99 1.81 -8.26 17.40
CA GLU A 99 0.74 -9.13 16.89
C GLU A 99 -0.32 -8.31 16.14
N GLN A 100 -0.75 -7.18 16.70
CA GLN A 100 -1.73 -6.30 16.06
C GLN A 100 -1.20 -5.72 14.75
N ILE A 101 0.07 -5.30 14.73
CA ILE A 101 0.72 -4.80 13.51
C ILE A 101 0.81 -5.92 12.47
N MET A 102 1.27 -7.11 12.87
CA MET A 102 1.43 -8.24 11.95
C MET A 102 0.10 -8.71 11.36
N ARG A 103 -0.99 -8.71 12.14
CA ARG A 103 -2.34 -8.98 11.60
C ARG A 103 -2.71 -8.03 10.48
N THR A 104 -2.39 -6.75 10.62
CA THR A 104 -2.65 -5.75 9.58
C THR A 104 -1.72 -5.96 8.38
N VAL A 105 -0.43 -6.23 8.60
CA VAL A 105 0.57 -6.52 7.54
C VAL A 105 0.16 -7.74 6.71
N VAL A 106 -0.25 -8.83 7.36
CA VAL A 106 -0.72 -10.06 6.71
C VAL A 106 -2.03 -9.80 5.96
N ALA A 107 -3.00 -9.12 6.57
CA ALA A 107 -4.25 -8.75 5.89
C ALA A 107 -4.04 -7.83 4.69
N SER A 108 -2.97 -7.04 4.68
CA SER A 108 -2.53 -6.21 3.57
C SER A 108 -1.68 -6.97 2.52
N GLY A 109 -1.37 -8.25 2.76
CA GLY A 109 -0.62 -9.10 1.83
C GLY A 109 0.89 -8.89 1.86
N PHE A 110 1.43 -8.20 2.86
CA PHE A 110 2.88 -7.93 2.97
C PHE A 110 3.65 -9.05 3.66
N ALA A 111 2.98 -9.99 4.31
CA ALA A 111 3.58 -11.19 4.90
C ALA A 111 2.54 -12.32 4.92
N GLU A 112 2.99 -13.54 5.21
CA GLU A 112 2.12 -14.71 5.38
C GLU A 112 2.12 -15.17 6.85
N GLU A 113 1.00 -15.73 7.31
CA GLU A 113 0.84 -16.32 8.65
C GLU A 113 0.38 -17.78 8.50
N PRO A 114 1.31 -18.75 8.31
CA PRO A 114 0.95 -20.17 8.16
C PRO A 114 0.33 -20.78 9.41
N LEU A 115 0.73 -20.30 10.59
CA LEU A 115 0.24 -20.72 11.90
C LEU A 115 0.05 -19.48 12.77
N PRO A 116 -0.87 -19.52 13.76
CA PRO A 116 -1.09 -18.38 14.64
C PRO A 116 0.22 -17.88 15.26
N CYS A 117 0.52 -16.59 15.09
CA CYS A 117 1.73 -15.96 15.59
C CYS A 117 3.05 -16.49 15.01
N GLU A 118 3.02 -17.13 13.84
CA GLU A 118 4.22 -17.49 13.06
C GLU A 118 4.13 -16.88 11.66
N TYR A 119 5.21 -16.26 11.21
CA TYR A 119 5.19 -15.44 10.00
C TYR A 119 6.24 -15.87 8.99
N LEU A 120 5.87 -15.79 7.70
CA LEU A 120 6.75 -16.11 6.58
C LEU A 120 6.90 -14.92 5.62
N PRO A 121 8.08 -14.78 4.97
CA PRO A 121 8.25 -13.83 3.89
C PRO A 121 7.49 -14.26 2.63
N ASN A 122 6.90 -13.29 1.95
CA ASN A 122 6.45 -13.40 0.56
C ASN A 122 7.27 -12.47 -0.36
N ALA A 123 6.96 -12.45 -1.66
CA ALA A 123 7.66 -11.61 -2.63
C ALA A 123 7.69 -10.12 -2.24
N ILE A 124 6.57 -9.60 -1.70
CA ILE A 124 6.46 -8.19 -1.29
C ILE A 124 7.33 -7.90 -0.06
N SER A 125 7.30 -8.74 0.98
CA SER A 125 8.17 -8.54 2.15
C SER A 125 9.67 -8.53 1.79
N ARG A 126 10.07 -9.30 0.77
CA ARG A 126 11.47 -9.34 0.31
C ARG A 126 11.84 -8.05 -0.42
N GLU A 127 10.97 -7.57 -1.30
CA GLU A 127 11.14 -6.26 -1.95
C GLU A 127 11.20 -5.12 -0.92
N MET A 128 10.48 -5.23 0.20
CA MET A 128 10.54 -4.25 1.30
C MET A 128 11.87 -4.19 2.05
N THR A 129 12.89 -4.96 1.63
CA THR A 129 14.28 -4.82 2.10
C THR A 129 15.17 -4.02 1.16
N GLU A 130 14.67 -3.71 -0.05
CA GLU A 130 15.40 -2.95 -1.05
C GLU A 130 15.33 -1.43 -0.79
N ARG A 131 16.39 -0.72 -1.16
CA ARG A 131 16.49 0.73 -0.91
C ARG A 131 15.37 1.53 -1.58
N GLY A 132 14.92 1.11 -2.75
CA GLY A 132 13.88 1.82 -3.51
C GLY A 132 12.53 1.83 -2.77
N PRO A 133 11.94 0.65 -2.48
CA PRO A 133 10.71 0.54 -1.70
C PRO A 133 10.78 1.19 -0.31
N ILE A 134 11.92 1.07 0.40
CA ILE A 134 12.13 1.74 1.67
C ILE A 134 12.06 3.27 1.51
N GLY A 135 12.82 3.83 0.57
CA GLY A 135 12.81 5.28 0.31
C GLY A 135 11.42 5.79 -0.09
N MET A 136 10.68 5.03 -0.90
CA MET A 136 9.29 5.36 -1.25
C MET A 136 8.38 5.42 -0.01
N MET A 137 8.49 4.44 0.90
CA MET A 137 7.73 4.45 2.14
C MET A 137 8.07 5.64 3.03
N GLU A 138 9.35 6.01 3.12
CA GLU A 138 9.77 7.21 3.85
C GLU A 138 9.17 8.48 3.24
N SER A 139 9.25 8.65 1.91
CA SER A 139 8.64 9.79 1.20
C SER A 139 7.13 9.86 1.38
N ILE A 140 6.42 8.72 1.43
CA ILE A 140 4.98 8.71 1.70
C ILE A 140 4.67 9.35 3.06
N PHE A 141 5.40 8.97 4.10
CA PHE A 141 5.13 9.46 5.46
C PHE A 141 5.60 10.89 5.68
N LEU A 142 6.76 11.25 5.15
CA LEU A 142 7.34 12.58 5.35
C LEU A 142 6.66 13.60 4.44
N GLU A 143 6.50 13.31 3.15
CA GLU A 143 6.09 14.29 2.15
C GLU A 143 4.64 14.16 1.70
N PHE A 144 4.18 12.96 1.33
CA PHE A 144 2.89 12.82 0.67
C PHE A 144 1.71 12.88 1.64
N LEU A 145 1.75 12.18 2.77
CA LEU A 145 0.64 12.16 3.72
C LEU A 145 0.29 13.56 4.26
N PRO A 146 1.25 14.40 4.71
CA PRO A 146 0.93 15.77 5.14
C PRO A 146 0.33 16.62 4.03
N SER A 147 0.77 16.40 2.79
CA SER A 147 0.28 17.11 1.61
C SER A 147 -1.14 16.69 1.23
N ILE A 148 -1.44 15.39 1.27
CA ILE A 148 -2.78 14.82 1.03
C ILE A 148 -3.77 15.35 2.06
N GLN A 149 -3.38 15.42 3.34
CA GLN A 149 -4.23 15.95 4.41
C GLN A 149 -4.63 17.41 4.16
N LYS A 150 -3.73 18.25 3.67
CA LYS A 150 -3.98 19.67 3.38
C LYS A 150 -4.57 19.94 1.99
N ALA A 151 -4.52 18.96 1.09
CA ALA A 151 -4.91 19.15 -0.32
C ALA A 151 -6.38 19.57 -0.45
N SER A 152 -7.29 18.97 0.33
CA SER A 152 -8.72 19.30 0.30
C SER A 152 -8.98 20.75 0.73
N GLU A 153 -8.35 21.20 1.82
CA GLU A 153 -8.44 22.57 2.33
C GLU A 153 -7.86 23.58 1.33
N TYR A 154 -6.69 23.28 0.78
CA TYR A 154 -6.03 24.12 -0.22
C TYR A 154 -6.89 24.28 -1.48
N LEU A 155 -7.37 23.17 -2.05
CA LEU A 155 -8.21 23.20 -3.24
C LEU A 155 -9.50 23.99 -2.99
N ARG A 156 -10.09 23.84 -1.80
CA ARG A 156 -11.23 24.65 -1.39
C ARG A 156 -10.90 26.14 -1.34
N ALA A 157 -9.74 26.53 -0.80
CA ALA A 157 -9.30 27.93 -0.69
C ALA A 157 -9.12 28.61 -2.05
N ILE A 158 -8.68 27.86 -3.07
CA ILE A 158 -8.56 28.37 -4.45
C ILE A 158 -9.83 28.18 -5.28
N ASN A 159 -10.97 27.87 -4.64
CA ASN A 159 -12.25 27.57 -5.30
C ASN A 159 -12.13 26.49 -6.39
N TYR A 160 -11.28 25.49 -6.14
CA TYR A 160 -10.99 24.39 -7.05
C TYR A 160 -10.50 24.83 -8.44
N ARG A 161 -9.92 26.03 -8.56
CA ARG A 161 -9.26 26.48 -9.79
C ARG A 161 -7.91 25.77 -9.95
N ASN A 162 -7.44 25.69 -11.19
CA ASN A 162 -6.10 25.17 -11.45
C ASN A 162 -5.06 26.13 -10.84
N PRO A 163 -4.11 25.65 -10.03
CA PRO A 163 -3.06 26.52 -9.50
C PRO A 163 -2.13 26.98 -10.63
N ASP A 164 -2.13 28.28 -10.91
CA ASP A 164 -1.23 28.89 -11.91
C ASP A 164 0.23 28.97 -11.43
N ASP A 165 0.49 28.74 -10.13
CA ASP A 165 1.80 28.79 -9.50
C ASP A 165 2.11 27.47 -8.76
N ARG A 166 3.10 26.73 -9.26
CA ARG A 166 3.57 25.46 -8.70
C ARG A 166 4.20 25.60 -7.32
N MET A 167 4.65 26.80 -6.94
CA MET A 167 5.25 27.08 -5.63
C MET A 167 4.21 27.24 -4.52
N ARG A 168 2.92 27.28 -4.87
CA ARG A 168 1.80 27.41 -3.93
C ARG A 168 1.01 26.12 -3.76
N ALA A 169 1.48 24.99 -4.27
CA ALA A 169 0.75 23.72 -4.24
C ALA A 169 0.75 23.07 -2.82
N PRO A 170 -0.10 22.04 -2.58
CA PRO A 170 -0.27 21.43 -1.24
C PRO A 170 1.02 20.92 -0.58
N LEU A 171 2.00 20.52 -1.39
CA LEU A 171 3.29 20.04 -0.90
C LEU A 171 4.14 21.17 -0.30
N GLN A 172 4.02 22.40 -0.79
CA GLN A 172 4.72 23.55 -0.22
C GLN A 172 3.97 24.13 1.00
N SER A 173 2.63 24.03 1.02
CA SER A 173 1.81 24.45 2.17
C SER A 173 1.87 23.47 3.34
N SER A 174 2.25 22.20 3.10
CA SER A 174 2.48 21.20 4.15
C SER A 174 3.71 21.52 5.01
N TYR A 175 4.80 21.98 4.39
CA TYR A 175 6.10 22.23 5.02
C TYR A 175 6.36 23.65 5.55
N ARG A 176 5.35 24.54 5.64
CA ARG A 176 5.53 25.94 6.11
C ARG A 176 6.66 26.70 5.40
N ILE A 177 6.79 26.54 4.08
CA ILE A 177 7.79 27.29 3.29
C ILE A 177 7.25 28.68 2.88
N MET A 178 6.12 29.15 3.43
CA MET A 178 5.64 30.52 3.25
C MET A 178 5.26 31.17 4.58
N PRO A 179 5.50 32.50 4.73
CA PRO A 179 5.03 33.26 5.87
C PRO A 179 3.50 33.22 5.91
N THR A 180 2.97 33.21 7.13
CA THR A 180 1.53 33.16 7.47
C THR A 180 0.67 33.97 6.51
N PHE A 181 -0.30 33.30 5.89
CA PHE A 181 -1.31 33.88 5.02
C PHE A 181 -2.14 34.93 5.81
N THR A 182 -2.04 36.20 5.42
CA THR A 182 -3.02 37.23 5.77
C THR A 182 -3.99 37.40 4.60
N PRO A 183 -5.31 37.33 4.83
CA PRO A 183 -6.31 37.53 3.78
C PRO A 183 -6.40 39.03 3.42
N PHE A 184 -6.52 39.32 2.13
CA PHE A 184 -7.09 40.57 1.60
C PHE A 184 -8.39 40.22 0.88
#